data_AF-A0A3E1F1J7-F1
#
_entry.id   AF-A0A3E1F1J7-F1
#
_cell.length_a   1.000
_cell.length_b   1.000
_cell.length_c   1.000
_cell.angle_alpha   90.00
_cell.angle_beta   90.00
_cell.angle_gamma   90.00
#
_symmetry.space_group_name_H-M   'P 1'
#
loop_
_entity.id
_entity.type
_entity.pdbx_description
1 polymer ?
#
loop_
_entity_poly.entity_id
_entity_poly.type
_entity_poly.pdbx_seq_one_letter_code
_entity_poly.pdbx_strand_id
1 'polypeptide(L)'
;MTKWATYSFVIALISMLLPTIFNALGFEGSTIIDFLPYFSIVFGSAGVILLFSSMMKNKSINLSGVMLLLSITLIIYGVSLNRLAIEGSSYLLLTGVVVIGVWLIIPNKINNN
;
A
#
# COMPACT_ATOMS: atom_id res chain seq x y z
N MET A 1 -8.41 15.15 7.67
CA MET A 1 -7.21 14.29 7.66
C MET A 1 -7.37 13.12 6.70
N THR A 2 -8.54 12.48 6.62
CA THR A 2 -8.82 11.35 5.72
C THR A 2 -8.54 11.63 4.24
N LYS A 3 -8.93 12.80 3.71
CA LYS A 3 -8.65 13.19 2.31
C LYS A 3 -7.15 13.19 1.98
N TRP A 4 -6.31 13.68 2.90
CA TRP A 4 -4.87 13.70 2.75
C TRP A 4 -4.26 12.29 2.78
N ALA A 5 -4.78 11.40 3.65
CA ALA A 5 -4.39 10.00 3.64
C ALA A 5 -4.74 9.34 2.29
N THR A 6 -5.95 9.58 1.77
CA THR A 6 -6.38 9.07 0.47
C THR A 6 -5.46 9.56 -0.65
N TYR A 7 -5.14 10.85 -0.71
CA TYR A 7 -4.21 11.37 -1.73
C TYR A 7 -2.82 10.76 -1.60
N SER A 8 -2.35 10.54 -0.38
CA SER A 8 -1.06 9.88 -0.14
C SER A 8 -1.04 8.44 -0.68
N PHE A 9 -2.11 7.67 -0.46
CA PHE A 9 -2.27 6.34 -1.05
C PHE A 9 -2.35 6.36 -2.58
N VAL A 10 -3.07 7.32 -3.15
CA VAL A 10 -3.16 7.46 -4.61
C VAL A 10 -1.78 7.74 -5.21
N ILE A 11 -1.00 8.66 -4.61
CA ILE A 11 0.37 8.92 -5.04
C ILE A 11 1.23 7.66 -4.90
N ALA A 12 1.13 6.95 -3.78
CA ALA A 12 1.89 5.72 -3.55
C ALA A 12 1.58 4.64 -4.59
N LEU A 13 0.31 4.45 -4.96
CA LEU A 13 -0.14 3.52 -5.99
C LEU A 13 0.33 3.93 -7.38
N ILE A 14 0.22 5.20 -7.72
CA ILE A 14 0.72 5.76 -8.98
C ILE A 14 2.22 5.51 -9.08
N SER A 15 2.99 5.83 -8.04
CA SER A 15 4.43 5.60 -7.99
C SER A 15 4.81 4.12 -8.06
N MET A 16 3.95 3.23 -7.58
CA MET A 16 4.14 1.78 -7.63
C MET A 16 3.92 1.22 -9.05
N LEU A 17 2.92 1.72 -9.77
CA LEU A 17 2.53 1.22 -11.09
C LEU A 17 3.32 1.87 -12.23
N LEU A 18 3.75 3.12 -12.05
CA LEU A 18 4.49 3.88 -13.06
C LEU A 18 5.71 3.14 -13.61
N PRO A 19 6.60 2.56 -12.79
CA PRO A 19 7.74 1.81 -13.29
C PRO A 19 7.34 0.68 -14.24
N THR A 20 6.23 0.00 -13.97
CA THR A 20 5.74 -1.09 -14.82
C THR A 20 5.22 -0.57 -16.16
N ILE A 21 4.49 0.55 -16.15
CA ILE A 21 3.97 1.19 -17.37
C ILE A 21 5.13 1.72 -18.22
N PHE A 22 6.10 2.40 -17.61
CA PHE A 22 7.24 2.98 -18.32
C PHE A 22 8.14 1.90 -18.95
N ASN A 23 8.40 0.81 -18.23
CA ASN A 23 9.13 -0.34 -18.78
C ASN A 23 8.36 -0.96 -19.95
N ALA A 24 7.04 -1.12 -19.86
CA ALA A 24 6.23 -1.66 -20.96
C ALA A 24 6.22 -0.77 -22.21
N LEU A 25 6.42 0.54 -22.04
CA LEU A 25 6.54 1.52 -23.12
C LEU A 25 7.97 1.65 -23.68
N GLY A 26 8.94 0.87 -23.17
CA GLY A 26 10.32 0.86 -23.64
C GLY A 26 11.20 1.99 -23.10
N PHE A 27 10.80 2.67 -22.02
CA PHE A 27 11.61 3.70 -21.36
C PHE A 27 12.63 3.10 -20.38
N GLU A 28 13.38 2.09 -20.82
CA GLU A 28 14.39 1.43 -20.00
C GLU A 28 15.55 2.40 -19.66
N GLY A 29 15.96 2.47 -18.39
CA GLY A 29 17.16 3.22 -17.97
C GLY A 29 16.97 4.69 -17.58
N SER A 30 15.73 5.17 -17.46
CA SER A 30 15.45 6.50 -16.88
C SER A 30 15.71 6.51 -15.37
N THR A 31 16.57 7.41 -14.89
CA THR A 31 16.88 7.59 -13.46
C THR A 31 15.64 7.86 -12.61
N ILE A 32 14.59 8.44 -13.21
CA ILE A 32 13.31 8.72 -12.53
C ILE A 32 12.60 7.41 -12.13
N ILE A 33 12.74 6.35 -12.94
CA ILE A 33 12.13 5.03 -12.69
C ILE A 33 12.73 4.37 -11.46
N ASP A 34 14.02 4.58 -11.20
CA ASP A 34 14.72 4.00 -10.06
C ASP A 34 14.33 4.66 -8.73
N PHE A 35 13.90 5.92 -8.75
CA PHE A 35 13.46 6.64 -7.55
C PHE A 35 11.99 6.38 -7.17
N LEU A 36 11.15 5.97 -8.12
CA LEU A 36 9.71 5.75 -7.94
C LEU A 36 9.35 4.77 -6.80
N PRO A 37 10.07 3.64 -6.58
CA PRO A 37 9.85 2.76 -5.43
C PRO A 37 9.97 3.48 -4.07
N TYR A 38 10.92 4.41 -3.93
CA TYR A 38 11.11 5.18 -2.70
C TYR A 38 9.96 6.13 -2.44
N PHE A 39 9.46 6.81 -3.49
CA PHE A 39 8.26 7.64 -3.39
C PHE A 39 7.07 6.81 -2.91
N SER A 40 6.89 5.59 -3.44
CA SER A 40 5.81 4.72 -3.01
C SER A 40 5.92 4.34 -1.52
N ILE A 41 7.11 4.08 -1.00
CA ILE A 41 7.34 3.80 0.43
C ILE A 41 7.02 5.03 1.30
N VAL A 42 7.52 6.20 0.93
CA VAL A 42 7.35 7.44 1.71
C VAL A 42 5.87 7.85 1.75
N PHE A 43 5.21 7.89 0.59
CA PHE A 43 3.80 8.25 0.53
C PHE A 43 2.89 7.14 1.07
N GLY A 44 3.23 5.88 0.85
CA GLY A 44 2.48 4.74 1.41
C GLY A 44 2.51 4.76 2.94
N SER A 45 3.68 4.93 3.54
CA SER A 45 3.82 5.03 5.01
C SER A 45 3.13 6.28 5.57
N ALA A 46 3.25 7.43 4.92
CA ALA A 46 2.54 8.64 5.33
C ALA A 46 1.01 8.45 5.28
N GLY A 47 0.48 7.83 4.22
CA GLY A 47 -0.94 7.51 4.08
C GLY A 47 -1.45 6.60 5.20
N VAL A 48 -0.69 5.55 5.53
CA VAL A 48 -0.98 4.61 6.62
C VAL A 48 -1.01 5.32 7.97
N ILE A 49 0.01 6.12 8.28
CA ILE A 49 0.09 6.86 9.55
C ILE A 49 -1.06 7.86 9.69
N LEU A 50 -1.36 8.61 8.63
CA LEU A 50 -2.44 9.59 8.63
C LEU A 50 -3.81 8.92 8.81
N LEU A 51 -4.06 7.80 8.11
CA LEU A 51 -5.32 7.09 8.21
C LEU A 51 -5.47 6.44 9.60
N PHE A 52 -4.42 5.80 10.09
CA PHE A 52 -4.40 5.19 11.42
C PHE A 52 -4.60 6.22 12.53
N SER A 53 -3.91 7.37 12.46
CA SER A 53 -4.12 8.49 13.38
C SER A 53 -5.55 9.01 13.35
N SER A 54 -6.16 9.10 12.16
CA SER A 54 -7.56 9.49 12.02
C SER A 54 -8.51 8.47 12.64
N MET A 55 -8.25 7.17 12.49
CA MET A 55 -9.06 6.10 13.10
C MET A 55 -8.96 6.11 14.63
N MET A 56 -7.76 6.35 15.18
CA MET A 56 -7.57 6.52 16.63
C MET A 56 -8.35 7.72 17.16
N LYS A 57 -8.24 8.88 16.51
CA LYS A 57 -8.93 10.11 16.92
C LYS A 57 -10.46 9.95 16.92
N ASN A 58 -10.99 9.23 15.94
CA ASN A 58 -12.43 9.04 15.78
C ASN A 58 -12.97 7.82 16.56
N LYS A 59 -12.13 7.11 17.33
CA LYS A 59 -12.47 5.84 18.01
C LYS A 59 -13.14 4.81 17.09
N SER A 60 -12.85 4.88 15.79
CA SER A 60 -13.45 4.04 14.75
C SER A 60 -12.52 2.90 14.35
N ILE A 61 -11.69 2.44 15.27
CA ILE A 61 -10.76 1.34 15.01
C ILE A 61 -11.58 0.05 14.90
N ASN A 62 -11.70 -0.46 13.69
CA ASN A 62 -12.26 -1.77 13.41
C ASN A 62 -11.13 -2.69 12.96
N LEU A 63 -11.12 -3.93 13.46
CA LEU A 63 -10.20 -4.99 13.05
C LEU A 63 -10.15 -5.15 11.52
N SER A 64 -11.30 -5.05 10.86
CA SER A 64 -11.42 -5.10 9.40
C SER A 64 -10.62 -3.98 8.71
N GLY A 65 -10.73 -2.75 9.23
CA GLY A 65 -9.99 -1.60 8.70
C GLY A 65 -8.49 -1.69 8.95
N VAL A 66 -8.09 -2.21 10.12
CA VAL A 66 -6.67 -2.42 10.47
C VAL A 66 -6.05 -3.53 9.60
N MET A 67 -6.75 -4.64 9.38
CA MET A 67 -6.30 -5.71 8.48
C MET A 67 -6.08 -5.20 7.06
N LEU A 68 -7.02 -4.40 6.54
CA LEU A 68 -6.90 -3.82 5.21
C LEU A 68 -5.72 -2.86 5.13
N LEU A 69 -5.54 -1.97 6.11
CA LEU A 69 -4.38 -1.07 6.21
C LEU A 69 -3.05 -1.82 6.24
N LEU A 70 -2.97 -2.88 7.05
CA LEU A 70 -1.80 -3.74 7.14
C LEU A 70 -1.50 -4.37 5.77
N SER A 71 -2.53 -4.90 5.10
CA SER A 71 -2.38 -5.54 3.79
C SER A 71 -1.85 -4.58 2.72
N ILE A 72 -2.38 -3.35 2.67
CA ILE A 72 -1.94 -2.32 1.73
C ILE A 72 -0.49 -1.95 2.03
N THR A 73 -0.12 -1.82 3.31
CA THR A 73 1.26 -1.54 3.71
C THR A 73 2.20 -2.65 3.22
N LEU A 74 1.86 -3.91 3.48
CA LEU A 74 2.68 -5.06 3.07
C LEU A 74 2.84 -5.14 1.55
N ILE A 75 1.79 -4.81 0.78
CA ILE A 75 1.85 -4.80 -0.68
C ILE A 75 2.73 -3.66 -1.19
N ILE A 76 2.53 -2.43 -0.69
CA ILE A 76 3.35 -1.28 -1.09
C ILE A 76 4.84 -1.57 -0.81
N TYR A 77 5.16 -2.03 0.40
CA TYR A 77 6.53 -2.37 0.76
C TYR A 77 7.04 -3.56 -0.06
N GLY A 78 6.26 -4.62 -0.21
CA GLY A 78 6.64 -5.80 -0.99
C GLY A 78 6.98 -5.46 -2.43
N VAL A 79 6.14 -4.66 -3.11
CA VAL A 79 6.37 -4.25 -4.50
C VAL A 79 7.57 -3.32 -4.62
N SER A 80 7.67 -2.31 -3.76
CA SER A 80 8.80 -1.37 -3.80
C SER A 80 10.13 -2.05 -3.50
N LEU A 81 10.20 -2.92 -2.49
CA LEU A 81 11.43 -3.63 -2.13
C LEU A 81 11.82 -4.67 -3.18
N ASN A 82 10.84 -5.32 -3.83
CA ASN A 82 11.09 -6.23 -4.94
C ASN A 82 11.69 -5.49 -6.15
N ARG A 83 11.19 -4.29 -6.46
CA ARG A 83 11.77 -3.41 -7.47
C ARG A 83 13.19 -2.97 -7.14
N LEU A 84 13.52 -2.78 -5.87
CA LEU A 84 14.87 -2.49 -5.38
C LEU A 84 15.77 -3.74 -5.30
N ALA A 85 15.30 -4.90 -5.79
CA ALA A 85 16.00 -6.18 -5.78
C ALA A 85 16.44 -6.63 -4.37
N ILE A 86 15.69 -6.26 -3.33
CA ILE A 86 15.96 -6.70 -1.96
C ILE A 86 15.46 -8.12 -1.78
N GLU A 87 16.35 -9.01 -1.33
CA GLU A 87 16.04 -10.43 -1.11
C GLU A 87 14.88 -10.61 -0.11
N GLY A 88 14.04 -11.60 -0.37
CA GLY A 88 12.89 -11.93 0.50
C GLY A 88 11.69 -10.98 0.41
N SER A 89 11.77 -9.88 -0.34
CA SER A 89 10.65 -8.94 -0.57
C SER A 89 9.40 -9.59 -1.19
N SER A 90 9.59 -10.65 -1.98
CA SER A 90 8.48 -11.44 -2.54
C SER A 90 7.61 -12.11 -1.47
N TYR A 91 8.20 -12.52 -0.32
CA TYR A 91 7.42 -13.08 0.79
C TYR A 91 6.56 -12.01 1.48
N LEU A 92 7.06 -10.78 1.57
CA LEU A 92 6.32 -9.63 2.07
C LEU A 92 5.08 -9.35 1.20
N LEU A 93 5.28 -9.32 -0.12
CA LEU A 93 4.20 -9.13 -1.08
C LEU A 93 3.16 -10.25 -0.97
N LEU A 94 3.61 -11.51 -0.94
CA LEU A 94 2.74 -12.67 -0.81
C LEU A 94 1.94 -12.63 0.50
N THR A 95 2.58 -12.26 1.61
CA THR A 95 1.90 -12.08 2.90
C THR A 95 0.81 -11.01 2.79
N GLY A 96 1.10 -9.87 2.15
CA GLY A 96 0.11 -8.82 1.92
C GLY A 96 -1.11 -9.30 1.14
N VAL A 97 -0.88 -10.06 0.05
CA VAL A 97 -1.96 -10.66 -0.75
C VAL A 97 -2.77 -11.67 0.03
N VAL A 98 -2.12 -12.51 0.85
CA VAL A 98 -2.81 -13.48 1.72
C VAL A 98 -3.68 -12.76 2.75
N VAL A 99 -3.19 -11.67 3.37
CA VAL A 99 -3.99 -10.87 4.31
C VAL A 99 -5.21 -10.25 3.61
N ILE A 100 -5.08 -9.76 2.37
CA ILE A 100 -6.24 -9.32 1.57
C ILE A 100 -7.22 -10.48 1.33
N GLY A 101 -6.71 -11.65 0.93
CA GLY A 101 -7.54 -12.82 0.67
C GLY A 101 -8.34 -13.24 1.91
N VAL A 102 -7.68 -13.30 3.06
CA VAL A 102 -8.32 -13.57 4.36
C VAL A 102 -9.35 -12.50 4.68
N TRP A 103 -9.02 -11.21 4.48
CA TRP A 103 -9.91 -10.10 4.72
C TRP A 103 -11.19 -10.16 3.86
N LEU A 104 -11.08 -10.56 2.59
CA LEU A 104 -12.22 -10.72 1.67
C LEU A 104 -13.16 -11.87 2.10
N ILE A 105 -12.62 -12.93 2.70
CA ILE A 105 -13.37 -14.12 3.11
C ILE A 105 -14.07 -13.91 4.45
N ILE A 106 -13.49 -13.10 5.35
CA ILE A 106 -14.09 -12.84 6.66
C ILE A 106 -15.35 -11.98 6.46
N PRO A 107 -16.55 -12.49 6.81
CA PRO A 107 -17.77 -11.72 6.67
C PRO A 107 -17.68 -10.49 7.57
N ASN A 108 -17.61 -9.31 6.94
CA ASN A 108 -17.85 -8.06 7.64
C ASN A 108 -19.31 -8.09 8.08
N LYS A 109 -19.57 -8.35 9.37
CA LYS A 109 -20.92 -8.17 9.92
C LYS A 109 -21.29 -6.70 9.71
N ILE A 110 -22.08 -6.45 8.67
CA ILE A 110 -22.81 -5.20 8.51
C ILE A 110 -23.78 -5.19 9.67
N ASN A 111 -23.41 -4.51 10.75
CA ASN A 111 -24.33 -4.21 11.84
C ASN A 111 -25.29 -3.15 11.28
N ASN A 112 -26.38 -3.61 10.66
CA ASN A 112 -27.56 -2.80 10.43
C ASN A 112 -28.23 -2.57 11.80
N ASN A 113 -27.80 -1.53 12.51
CA ASN A 113 -28.59 -0.90 13.55
C ASN A 113 -28.90 0.53 13.12
#